data_AF-A0A2V1BXV7-F1
#
_entry.id   AF-A0A2V1BXV7-F1
#
_cell.length_a   1.000
_cell.length_b   1.000
_cell.length_c   1.000
_cell.angle_alpha   90.00
_cell.angle_beta   90.00
_cell.angle_gamma   90.00
#
_symmetry.space_group_name_H-M   'P 1'
#
loop_
_entity.id
_entity.type
_entity.pdbx_description
1 polymer ?
#
loop_
_entity_poly.entity_id
_entity_poly.type
_entity_poly.pdbx_seq_one_letter_code
_entity_poly.pdbx_strand_id
1 'polypeptide(L)'
;MGCCISAIPMTRRAKEKREKELHRLRKSQISPPIPIGLEKSDSLSSSSSESSSDRCSYDPPTPPRPPVPENHVRPTFTVQPPTPQKNFDPDLDPESGLGHGFRLANDEDTKRQRDEELAEEMQNVGILVENLIHAIRAYSFANSQMRMLMMTDLDNIVKGMPRPPRGLLVRQKLQSLQTDIANLYSEKRRVFTRCFQVVLQGSEDGDGNEEHKEIRRDGRENGLESLWEGFMRLGDREKRDMAGRLHGRCTLMRIFELLSALRAGSEELLVLDFKISTRLQKDFESVLVELREFDGVGGGGGGDAVKKGIGESASMQWRVLGIVEGKRREELRARIEDVKRGRGRVSVALLGVVEGLAEDRDSEF
;
A
#
# COMPACT_ATOMS: atom_id res chain seq x y z
N MET A 1 7.92 23.84 -23.45
CA MET A 1 9.21 23.13 -23.27
C MET A 1 8.96 21.84 -22.53
N GLY A 2 8.93 20.71 -23.23
CA GLY A 2 8.65 19.39 -22.66
C GLY A 2 9.95 18.66 -22.34
N CYS A 3 10.09 18.16 -21.11
CA CYS A 3 11.15 17.23 -20.71
C CYS A 3 10.59 15.81 -20.71
N CYS A 4 10.99 15.03 -21.72
CA CYS A 4 10.80 13.59 -21.77
C CYS A 4 11.81 12.93 -20.82
N ILE A 5 11.33 12.26 -19.76
CA ILE A 5 12.19 11.41 -18.92
C ILE A 5 12.18 10.01 -19.53
N SER A 6 13.27 9.68 -20.19
CA SER A 6 13.56 8.37 -20.76
C SER A 6 13.68 7.33 -19.63
N ALA A 7 12.80 6.33 -19.62
CA ALA A 7 12.93 5.17 -18.74
C ALA A 7 14.18 4.37 -19.14
N ILE A 8 15.15 4.23 -18.22
CA ILE A 8 16.32 3.40 -18.45
C ILE A 8 15.88 1.93 -18.34
N PRO A 9 16.00 1.11 -19.40
CA PRO A 9 15.62 -0.29 -19.35
C PRO A 9 16.54 -1.04 -18.38
N MET A 10 15.96 -1.59 -17.31
CA MET A 10 16.71 -2.48 -16.41
C MET A 10 17.15 -3.73 -17.17
N THR A 11 18.43 -4.09 -17.03
CA THR A 11 18.98 -5.29 -17.64
C THR A 11 18.32 -6.55 -17.06
N ARG A 12 18.13 -7.57 -17.91
CA ARG A 12 17.57 -8.88 -17.54
C ARG A 12 18.22 -9.49 -16.29
N ARG A 13 19.52 -9.22 -16.10
CA ARG A 13 20.33 -9.66 -14.96
C ARG A 13 19.96 -8.96 -13.63
N ALA A 14 19.55 -7.70 -13.68
CA ALA A 14 19.08 -6.97 -12.50
C ALA A 14 17.68 -7.43 -12.05
N LYS A 15 16.81 -7.78 -13.00
CA LYS A 15 15.47 -8.33 -12.72
C LYS A 15 15.57 -9.71 -12.05
N GLU A 16 16.45 -10.57 -12.55
CA GLU A 16 16.65 -11.92 -11.99
C GLU A 16 17.27 -11.91 -10.58
N LYS A 17 18.17 -10.94 -10.30
CA LYS A 17 18.74 -10.76 -8.95
C LYS A 17 17.66 -10.33 -7.94
N ARG A 18 16.76 -9.43 -8.34
CA ARG A 18 15.63 -8.95 -7.52
C ARG A 18 14.62 -10.04 -7.21
N GLU A 19 14.32 -10.91 -8.18
CA GLU A 19 13.41 -12.05 -7.98
C GLU A 19 14.01 -13.12 -7.05
N LYS A 20 15.31 -13.43 -7.18
CA LYS A 20 16.00 -14.38 -6.28
C LYS A 20 16.05 -13.89 -4.84
N GLU A 21 16.18 -12.58 -4.63
CA GLU A 21 16.21 -11.96 -3.30
C GLU A 21 14.81 -11.98 -2.63
N LEU A 22 13.75 -11.69 -3.39
CA LEU A 22 12.36 -11.84 -2.94
C LEU A 22 11.99 -13.28 -2.58
N HIS A 23 12.50 -14.26 -3.34
CA HIS A 23 12.21 -15.67 -3.09
C HIS A 23 12.95 -16.22 -1.87
N ARG A 24 14.09 -15.62 -1.50
CA ARG A 24 14.84 -15.93 -0.28
C ARG A 24 14.13 -15.45 0.98
N LEU A 25 13.53 -14.25 0.92
CA LEU A 25 12.74 -13.67 2.02
C LEU A 25 11.45 -14.46 2.31
N ARG A 26 10.85 -15.10 1.30
CA ARG A 26 9.64 -15.92 1.47
C ARG A 26 9.88 -17.28 2.14
N LYS A 27 11.13 -17.77 2.24
CA LYS A 27 11.43 -19.07 2.87
C LYS A 27 11.75 -18.99 4.36
N SER A 28 11.88 -17.79 4.94
CA SER A 28 12.24 -17.62 6.36
C SER A 28 11.04 -17.35 7.29
N GLN A 29 9.80 -17.51 6.83
CA GLN A 29 8.59 -17.31 7.63
C GLN A 29 7.81 -18.62 7.82
N ILE A 30 8.37 -19.57 8.56
CA ILE A 30 7.57 -20.59 9.25
C ILE A 30 8.23 -20.83 10.62
N SER A 31 7.72 -20.13 11.63
CA SER A 31 7.88 -20.56 13.03
C SER A 31 6.52 -21.12 13.48
N PRO A 32 6.48 -22.28 14.15
CA PRO A 32 5.21 -22.85 14.59
C PRO A 32 4.59 -22.00 15.73
N PRO A 33 3.26 -21.98 15.85
CA PRO A 33 2.58 -21.18 16.87
C PRO A 33 2.80 -21.76 18.27
N ILE A 34 3.08 -20.88 19.24
CA ILE A 34 3.12 -21.21 20.68
C ILE A 34 1.68 -21.17 21.22
N PRO A 35 1.18 -22.22 21.88
CA PRO A 35 -0.14 -22.20 22.51
C PRO A 35 -0.09 -21.37 23.81
N ILE A 36 -0.97 -20.37 23.91
CA ILE A 36 -1.16 -19.56 25.13
C ILE A 36 -2.27 -20.24 25.95
N GLY A 37 -1.89 -20.84 27.07
CA GLY A 37 -2.81 -21.34 28.09
C GLY A 37 -3.30 -20.20 28.98
N LEU A 38 -4.61 -20.03 29.06
CA LEU A 38 -5.34 -19.20 30.01
C LEU A 38 -5.70 -20.08 31.22
N GLU A 39 -5.13 -19.82 32.40
CA GLU A 39 -5.77 -20.11 33.70
C GLU A 39 -5.37 -19.08 34.75
N LYS A 40 -6.23 -18.94 35.75
CA LYS A 40 -6.47 -17.76 36.60
C LYS A 40 -6.38 -18.18 38.07
N SER A 41 -5.98 -17.24 38.95
CA SER A 41 -6.19 -17.20 40.44
C SER A 41 -5.37 -18.22 41.27
N ASP A 42 -4.89 -18.01 42.50
CA ASP A 42 -5.00 -16.95 43.52
C ASP A 42 -3.89 -17.08 44.60
N SER A 43 -3.65 -15.98 45.31
CA SER A 43 -3.32 -15.87 46.77
C SER A 43 -1.95 -16.26 47.38
N LEU A 44 -1.35 -15.23 48.01
CA LEU A 44 -0.76 -15.14 49.38
C LEU A 44 0.68 -15.63 49.72
N SER A 45 1.47 -14.63 50.16
CA SER A 45 2.33 -14.56 51.38
C SER A 45 3.76 -15.14 51.45
N SER A 46 4.71 -14.19 51.55
CA SER A 46 5.75 -14.06 52.60
C SER A 46 7.06 -14.88 52.59
N SER A 47 8.16 -14.09 52.68
CA SER A 47 9.38 -14.30 53.50
C SER A 47 10.61 -15.05 52.94
N SER A 48 11.62 -14.22 52.62
CA SER A 48 13.02 -14.22 53.11
C SER A 48 14.02 -15.37 52.81
N SER A 49 15.23 -14.90 52.45
CA SER A 49 16.56 -15.41 52.79
C SER A 49 17.34 -16.29 51.80
N GLU A 50 18.51 -15.74 51.46
CA GLU A 50 19.84 -16.38 51.42
C GLU A 50 20.25 -17.40 50.35
N SER A 51 21.40 -17.05 49.76
CA SER A 51 22.60 -17.88 49.59
C SER A 51 22.78 -18.73 48.32
N SER A 52 23.88 -18.34 47.63
CA SER A 52 24.96 -19.20 47.12
C SER A 52 24.80 -20.02 45.82
N SER A 53 25.78 -19.72 44.95
CA SER A 53 26.69 -20.65 44.26
C SER A 53 26.29 -21.33 42.95
N ASP A 54 27.13 -21.05 41.96
CA ASP A 54 27.75 -21.97 41.00
C ASP A 54 26.87 -22.89 40.15
N ARG A 55 26.89 -22.66 38.83
CA ARG A 55 27.70 -23.49 37.89
C ARG A 55 27.44 -23.08 36.44
N CYS A 56 28.50 -22.67 35.77
CA CYS A 56 28.60 -22.65 34.32
C CYS A 56 28.45 -24.07 33.78
N SER A 57 27.54 -24.30 32.84
CA SER A 57 27.55 -25.47 31.96
C SER A 57 27.71 -25.00 30.53
N TYR A 58 28.82 -25.41 29.93
CA TYR A 58 29.20 -25.23 28.54
C TYR A 58 28.42 -26.24 27.68
N ASP A 59 27.69 -25.76 26.67
CA ASP A 59 27.17 -26.61 25.59
C ASP A 59 28.16 -26.61 24.41
N PRO A 60 28.65 -27.78 23.94
CA PRO A 60 29.52 -27.84 22.78
C PRO A 60 28.73 -27.76 21.45
N PRO A 61 29.30 -27.14 20.39
CA PRO A 61 28.62 -26.97 19.12
C PRO A 61 28.54 -28.27 18.29
N THR A 62 27.40 -28.45 17.64
CA THR A 62 27.08 -29.53 16.70
C THR A 62 27.98 -29.48 15.45
N PRO A 63 28.49 -30.62 14.93
CA PRO A 63 29.34 -30.64 13.74
C PRO A 63 28.58 -30.33 12.44
N PRO A 64 29.25 -29.83 11.39
CA PRO A 64 28.63 -29.46 10.12
C PRO A 64 28.26 -30.69 9.27
N ARG A 65 27.11 -30.58 8.58
CA ARG A 65 26.57 -31.60 7.67
C ARG A 65 27.34 -31.63 6.34
N PRO A 66 27.60 -32.81 5.75
CA PRO A 66 28.29 -32.92 4.45
C PRO A 66 27.43 -32.42 3.27
N PRO A 67 28.06 -31.98 2.16
CA PRO A 67 27.35 -31.46 0.99
C PRO A 67 26.70 -32.58 0.16
N VAL A 68 25.49 -32.30 -0.33
CA VAL A 68 24.75 -33.13 -1.27
C VAL A 68 25.20 -32.78 -2.71
N PRO A 69 25.48 -33.76 -3.59
CA PRO A 69 25.85 -33.49 -4.97
C PRO A 69 24.65 -32.99 -5.80
N GLU A 70 24.85 -31.89 -6.53
CA GLU A 70 23.92 -31.37 -7.53
C GLU A 70 23.95 -32.24 -8.79
N ASN A 71 22.85 -32.92 -9.08
CA ASN A 71 22.55 -33.45 -10.42
C ASN A 71 21.11 -33.06 -10.78
N HIS A 72 20.96 -31.95 -11.51
CA HIS A 72 19.70 -31.57 -12.14
C HIS A 72 19.85 -31.60 -13.66
N VAL A 73 19.54 -32.75 -14.25
CA VAL A 73 19.09 -32.85 -15.63
C VAL A 73 17.66 -32.30 -15.68
N ARG A 74 17.45 -31.22 -16.44
CA ARG A 74 16.11 -30.69 -16.74
C ARG A 74 15.45 -31.58 -17.80
N PRO A 75 14.22 -32.08 -17.59
CA PRO A 75 13.41 -32.59 -18.69
C PRO A 75 12.79 -31.42 -19.44
N THR A 76 13.07 -31.34 -20.74
CA THR A 76 12.39 -30.45 -21.67
C THR A 76 11.00 -31.03 -21.95
N PHE A 77 9.95 -30.47 -21.35
CA PHE A 77 8.58 -30.76 -21.73
C PHE A 77 8.20 -29.86 -22.91
N THR A 78 8.12 -30.45 -24.10
CA THR A 78 7.44 -29.85 -25.26
C THR A 78 5.95 -30.12 -25.13
N VAL A 79 5.18 -29.09 -24.79
CA VAL A 79 3.71 -29.13 -24.88
C VAL A 79 3.33 -28.92 -26.35
N GLN A 80 2.90 -29.99 -27.02
CA GLN A 80 2.19 -29.88 -28.29
C GLN A 80 0.76 -29.35 -28.04
N PRO A 81 0.27 -28.38 -28.81
CA PRO A 81 -1.15 -28.03 -28.78
C PRO A 81 -1.99 -29.15 -29.44
N PRO A 82 -3.18 -29.48 -28.92
CA PRO A 82 -4.06 -30.46 -29.54
C PRO A 82 -4.61 -29.91 -30.87
N THR A 83 -4.53 -30.75 -31.90
CA THR A 83 -5.15 -30.58 -33.22
C THR A 83 -6.69 -30.55 -33.09
N PRO A 84 -7.40 -29.64 -33.78
CA PRO A 84 -8.86 -29.66 -33.83
C PRO A 84 -9.34 -30.86 -34.67
N GLN A 85 -10.01 -31.83 -34.03
CA GLN A 85 -10.75 -32.86 -34.72
C GLN A 85 -12.06 -32.26 -35.27
N LYS A 86 -12.10 -32.08 -36.59
CA LYS A 86 -13.34 -31.91 -37.36
C LYS A 86 -14.06 -33.27 -37.41
N ASN A 87 -15.11 -33.43 -36.62
CA ASN A 87 -16.15 -34.41 -36.91
C ASN A 87 -17.21 -33.70 -37.75
N PHE A 88 -17.20 -34.00 -39.05
CA PHE A 88 -18.30 -33.75 -39.97
C PHE A 88 -19.27 -34.92 -39.82
N ASP A 89 -20.49 -34.64 -39.35
CA ASP A 89 -21.64 -35.51 -39.56
C ASP A 89 -22.57 -34.79 -40.55
N PRO A 90 -22.68 -35.26 -41.80
CA PRO A 90 -23.68 -34.77 -42.74
C PRO A 90 -24.76 -35.84 -42.86
N ASP A 91 -25.88 -35.67 -42.16
CA ASP A 91 -27.16 -36.28 -42.53
C ASP A 91 -28.23 -35.87 -41.51
N LEU A 92 -28.92 -34.75 -41.76
CA LEU A 92 -30.32 -34.59 -41.37
C LEU A 92 -30.97 -33.59 -42.34
N ASP A 93 -31.83 -34.15 -43.19
CA ASP A 93 -32.67 -33.46 -44.17
C ASP A 93 -33.72 -32.54 -43.51
N PRO A 94 -34.28 -31.58 -44.29
CA PRO A 94 -34.86 -30.36 -43.77
C PRO A 94 -36.39 -30.31 -43.98
N GLU A 95 -37.20 -30.96 -43.15
CA GLU A 95 -38.65 -30.69 -43.17
C GLU A 95 -39.31 -30.83 -41.79
N SER A 96 -39.58 -29.69 -41.15
CA SER A 96 -40.74 -29.54 -40.26
C SER A 96 -41.01 -28.05 -40.05
N GLY A 97 -41.73 -27.48 -41.01
CA GLY A 97 -42.48 -26.26 -40.77
C GLY A 97 -43.56 -26.54 -39.73
N LEU A 98 -43.33 -26.08 -38.51
CA LEU A 98 -44.39 -25.72 -37.57
C LEU A 98 -44.03 -24.36 -37.01
N GLY A 99 -44.82 -23.36 -37.40
CA GLY A 99 -44.73 -22.00 -36.92
C GLY A 99 -44.77 -21.96 -35.40
N HIS A 100 -43.60 -21.77 -34.80
CA HIS A 100 -43.50 -21.29 -33.44
C HIS A 100 -43.50 -19.77 -33.50
N GLY A 101 -44.66 -19.18 -33.18
CA GLY A 101 -44.80 -17.79 -32.76
C GLY A 101 -44.09 -17.56 -31.41
N PHE A 102 -42.79 -17.84 -31.36
CA PHE A 102 -41.88 -17.51 -30.27
C PHE A 102 -41.08 -16.28 -30.70
N ARG A 103 -41.76 -15.15 -30.85
CA ARG A 103 -41.10 -13.89 -31.18
C ARG A 103 -41.89 -12.78 -30.52
N LEU A 104 -41.16 -11.97 -29.75
CA LEU A 104 -41.54 -10.68 -29.14
C LEU A 104 -41.98 -10.66 -27.67
N ALA A 105 -42.37 -11.78 -27.03
CA ALA A 105 -42.70 -11.75 -25.59
C ALA A 105 -41.45 -11.78 -24.67
N ASN A 106 -40.30 -12.25 -25.17
CA ASN A 106 -39.08 -12.41 -24.38
C ASN A 106 -38.19 -11.14 -24.35
N ASP A 107 -38.40 -10.16 -25.23
CA ASP A 107 -37.54 -8.97 -25.31
C ASP A 107 -37.78 -8.01 -24.14
N GLU A 108 -39.04 -7.82 -23.72
CA GLU A 108 -39.37 -6.95 -22.58
C GLU A 108 -38.89 -7.55 -21.25
N ASP A 109 -39.05 -8.86 -21.06
CA ASP A 109 -38.59 -9.53 -19.84
C ASP A 109 -37.05 -9.58 -19.76
N THR A 110 -36.35 -9.81 -20.88
CA THR A 110 -34.87 -9.75 -20.90
C THR A 110 -34.32 -8.34 -20.78
N LYS A 111 -35.05 -7.32 -21.27
CA LYS A 111 -34.70 -5.92 -21.04
C LYS A 111 -34.85 -5.53 -19.57
N ARG A 112 -35.97 -5.88 -18.95
CA ARG A 112 -36.21 -5.64 -17.51
C ARG A 112 -35.15 -6.32 -16.64
N GLN A 113 -34.80 -7.57 -16.95
CA GLN A 113 -33.77 -8.28 -16.21
C GLN A 113 -32.40 -7.58 -16.32
N ARG A 114 -32.02 -7.09 -17.51
CA ARG A 114 -30.79 -6.32 -17.70
C ARG A 114 -30.80 -4.98 -16.94
N ASP A 115 -31.93 -4.28 -16.95
CA ASP A 115 -32.09 -3.03 -16.18
C ASP A 115 -31.95 -3.28 -14.66
N GLU A 116 -32.48 -4.40 -14.15
CA GLU A 116 -32.34 -4.82 -12.75
C GLU A 116 -30.87 -5.18 -12.40
N GLU A 117 -30.20 -5.96 -13.25
CA GLU A 117 -28.79 -6.32 -13.09
C GLU A 117 -27.89 -5.07 -13.08
N LEU A 118 -28.13 -4.13 -14.00
CA LEU A 118 -27.41 -2.86 -14.07
C LEU A 118 -27.63 -2.00 -12.82
N ALA A 119 -28.86 -1.95 -12.30
CA ALA A 119 -29.16 -1.22 -11.07
C ALA A 119 -28.39 -1.81 -9.87
N GLU A 120 -28.30 -3.14 -9.79
CA GLU A 120 -27.50 -3.83 -8.77
C GLU A 120 -26.01 -3.51 -8.91
N GLU A 121 -25.47 -3.54 -10.14
CA GLU A 121 -24.07 -3.17 -10.41
C GLU A 121 -23.75 -1.74 -9.99
N MET A 122 -24.64 -0.78 -10.30
CA MET A 122 -24.49 0.60 -9.87
C MET A 122 -24.48 0.70 -8.33
N GLN A 123 -25.36 -0.01 -7.63
CA GLN A 123 -25.34 -0.04 -6.17
C GLN A 123 -24.03 -0.63 -5.62
N ASN A 124 -23.52 -1.69 -6.25
CA ASN A 124 -22.26 -2.32 -5.91
C ASN A 124 -21.06 -1.36 -6.11
N VAL A 125 -21.05 -0.55 -7.17
CA VAL A 125 -20.02 0.49 -7.36
C VAL A 125 -20.03 1.48 -6.20
N GLY A 126 -21.21 1.90 -5.72
CA GLY A 126 -21.32 2.79 -4.55
C GLY A 126 -20.62 2.23 -3.31
N ILE A 127 -20.88 0.96 -2.98
CA ILE A 127 -20.24 0.27 -1.86
C ILE A 127 -18.72 0.20 -2.05
N LEU A 128 -18.24 -0.04 -3.28
CA LEU A 128 -16.81 -0.08 -3.57
C LEU A 128 -16.15 1.31 -3.45
N VAL A 129 -16.85 2.38 -3.83
CA VAL A 129 -16.38 3.78 -3.68
C VAL A 129 -16.23 4.13 -2.19
N GLU A 130 -17.23 3.83 -1.36
CA GLU A 130 -17.16 4.05 0.08
C GLU A 130 -15.99 3.30 0.73
N ASN A 131 -15.81 2.02 0.37
CA ASN A 131 -14.71 1.19 0.85
C ASN A 131 -13.34 1.78 0.44
N LEU A 132 -13.21 2.28 -0.79
CA LEU A 132 -11.99 2.94 -1.24
C LEU A 132 -11.71 4.22 -0.44
N ILE A 133 -12.72 5.06 -0.20
CA ILE A 133 -12.59 6.27 0.60
C ILE A 133 -12.14 5.93 2.02
N HIS A 134 -12.72 4.89 2.61
CA HIS A 134 -12.33 4.41 3.93
C HIS A 134 -10.87 3.93 3.98
N ALA A 135 -10.43 3.18 2.97
CA ALA A 135 -9.04 2.75 2.83
C ALA A 135 -8.07 3.95 2.71
N ILE A 136 -8.44 4.98 1.94
CA ILE A 136 -7.65 6.21 1.80
C ILE A 136 -7.52 6.93 3.15
N ARG A 137 -8.63 7.08 3.89
CA ARG A 137 -8.63 7.70 5.23
C ARG A 137 -7.77 6.91 6.21
N ALA A 138 -7.88 5.59 6.21
CA ALA A 138 -7.08 4.70 7.05
C ALA A 138 -5.58 4.80 6.74
N TYR A 139 -5.20 4.84 5.46
CA TYR A 139 -3.81 5.07 5.04
C TYR A 139 -3.30 6.44 5.51
N SER A 140 -4.07 7.52 5.29
CA SER A 140 -3.71 8.88 5.69
C SER A 140 -3.41 8.99 7.19
N PHE A 141 -4.28 8.39 7.99
CA PHE A 141 -4.14 8.35 9.44
C PHE A 141 -2.86 7.62 9.86
N ALA A 142 -2.67 6.39 9.36
CA ALA A 142 -1.48 5.59 9.67
C ALA A 142 -0.17 6.30 9.23
N ASN A 143 -0.16 6.91 8.04
CA ASN A 143 0.98 7.67 7.55
C ASN A 143 1.31 8.87 8.46
N SER A 144 0.29 9.59 8.93
CA SER A 144 0.47 10.74 9.83
C SER A 144 1.01 10.32 11.20
N GLN A 145 0.50 9.22 11.76
CA GLN A 145 1.01 8.64 13.00
C GLN A 145 2.46 8.18 12.85
N MET A 146 2.79 7.45 11.78
CA MET A 146 4.14 6.97 11.53
C MET A 146 5.15 8.11 11.42
N ARG A 147 4.79 9.19 10.71
CA ARG A 147 5.60 10.41 10.65
C ARG A 147 5.83 11.01 12.04
N MET A 148 4.76 11.21 12.80
CA MET A 148 4.85 11.81 14.14
C MET A 148 5.77 10.99 15.04
N LEU A 149 5.56 9.68 15.12
CA LEU A 149 6.36 8.78 15.95
C LEU A 149 7.83 8.78 15.51
N MET A 150 8.10 8.67 14.20
CA MET A 150 9.47 8.71 13.67
C MET A 150 10.22 9.99 14.08
N MET A 151 9.57 11.16 13.90
CA MET A 151 10.20 12.43 14.22
C MET A 151 10.42 12.62 15.72
N THR A 152 9.48 12.15 16.55
CA THR A 152 9.61 12.15 18.01
C THR A 152 10.71 11.20 18.48
N ASP A 153 10.81 9.99 17.91
CA ASP A 153 11.84 9.02 18.25
C ASP A 153 13.25 9.58 17.94
N LEU A 154 13.43 10.20 16.77
CA LEU A 154 14.69 10.86 16.40
C LEU A 154 15.03 12.04 17.32
N ASP A 155 14.06 12.89 17.64
CA ASP A 155 14.26 14.02 18.54
C ASP A 155 14.61 13.57 19.96
N ASN A 156 13.98 12.50 20.46
CA ASN A 156 14.29 11.91 21.76
C ASN A 156 15.72 11.38 21.83
N ILE A 157 16.21 10.72 20.78
CA ILE A 157 17.61 10.28 20.70
C ILE A 157 18.55 11.49 20.73
N VAL A 158 18.25 12.55 19.96
CA VAL A 158 19.07 13.77 19.93
C VAL A 158 19.08 14.51 21.27
N LYS A 159 17.94 14.56 21.97
CA LYS A 159 17.79 15.17 23.30
C LYS A 159 18.48 14.34 24.39
N GLY A 160 18.45 13.01 24.26
CA GLY A 160 19.11 12.09 25.19
C GLY A 160 20.64 12.14 25.12
N MET A 161 21.20 12.65 24.02
CA MET A 161 22.65 12.82 23.90
C MET A 161 23.18 13.97 24.77
N PRO A 162 24.39 13.82 25.34
CA PRO A 162 25.02 14.89 26.13
C PRO A 162 25.27 16.16 25.31
N ARG A 163 25.49 17.25 26.04
CA ARG A 163 25.82 18.55 25.44
C ARG A 163 27.21 18.54 24.79
N PRO A 164 27.44 19.37 23.75
CA PRO A 164 28.75 19.53 23.12
C PRO A 164 29.87 19.84 24.14
N PRO A 165 31.12 19.44 23.88
CA PRO A 165 31.63 18.88 22.62
C PRO A 165 31.38 17.37 22.45
N ARG A 166 30.97 16.67 23.51
CA ARG A 166 30.72 15.22 23.47
C ARG A 166 29.53 14.90 22.56
N GLY A 167 29.70 13.93 21.67
CA GLY A 167 28.64 13.49 20.75
C GLY A 167 28.25 14.52 19.67
N LEU A 168 29.07 15.56 19.44
CA LEU A 168 28.78 16.59 18.44
C LEU A 168 28.59 16.00 17.02
N LEU A 169 29.45 15.05 16.62
CA LEU A 169 29.39 14.39 15.32
C LEU A 169 28.10 13.57 15.16
N VAL A 170 27.76 12.74 16.15
CA VAL A 170 26.50 11.97 16.16
C VAL A 170 25.30 12.90 16.10
N ARG A 171 25.31 14.00 16.85
CA ARG A 171 24.26 15.02 16.85
C ARG A 171 24.08 15.64 15.47
N GLN A 172 25.16 16.04 14.82
CA GLN A 172 25.11 16.58 13.46
C GLN A 172 24.57 15.55 12.45
N LYS A 173 25.00 14.29 12.54
CA LYS A 173 24.50 13.20 11.67
C LYS A 173 23.00 12.96 11.87
N LEU A 174 22.54 12.85 13.12
CA LEU A 174 21.13 12.64 13.44
C LEU A 174 20.26 13.83 13.04
N GLN A 175 20.72 15.07 13.24
CA GLN A 175 20.00 16.28 12.81
C GLN A 175 19.90 16.39 11.28
N SER A 176 20.97 16.03 10.57
CA SER A 176 20.97 15.96 9.11
C SER A 176 19.96 14.92 8.61
N LEU A 177 20.00 13.71 9.18
CA LEU A 177 19.05 12.64 8.87
C LEU A 177 17.60 13.03 9.17
N GLN A 178 17.35 13.67 10.31
CA GLN A 178 16.03 14.18 10.70
C GLN A 178 15.50 15.20 9.68
N THR A 179 16.37 16.10 9.20
CA THR A 179 16.02 17.10 8.19
C THR A 179 15.68 16.44 6.85
N ASP A 180 16.50 15.49 6.40
CA ASP A 180 16.25 14.75 5.16
C ASP A 180 14.92 13.98 5.20
N ILE A 181 14.65 13.28 6.31
CA ILE A 181 13.40 12.54 6.51
C ILE A 181 12.21 13.49 6.56
N ALA A 182 12.33 14.64 7.24
CA ALA A 182 11.27 15.65 7.27
C ALA A 182 10.95 16.20 5.88
N ASN A 183 11.96 16.41 5.03
CA ASN A 183 11.79 16.83 3.65
C ASN A 183 11.05 15.77 2.82
N LEU A 184 11.43 14.50 2.96
CA LEU A 184 10.74 13.39 2.28
C LEU A 184 9.28 13.25 2.72
N TYR A 185 8.97 13.40 4.01
CA TYR A 185 7.59 13.42 4.48
C TYR A 185 6.80 14.64 3.99
N SER A 186 7.46 15.78 3.79
CA SER A 186 6.83 16.97 3.21
C SER A 186 6.50 16.74 1.73
N GLU A 187 7.38 16.05 1.00
CA GLU A 187 7.11 15.61 -0.38
C GLU A 187 5.94 14.61 -0.42
N LYS A 188 5.91 13.61 0.48
CA LYS A 188 4.76 12.68 0.61
C LYS A 188 3.46 13.43 0.86
N ARG A 189 3.47 14.45 1.73
CA ARG A 189 2.29 15.27 2.01
C ARG A 189 1.80 15.98 0.75
N ARG A 190 2.71 16.53 -0.07
CA ARG A 190 2.34 17.18 -1.35
C ARG A 190 1.70 16.20 -2.31
N VAL A 191 2.27 15.00 -2.47
CA VAL A 191 1.67 13.94 -3.30
C VAL A 191 0.28 13.55 -2.78
N PHE A 192 0.14 13.39 -1.46
CA PHE A 192 -1.15 13.06 -0.85
C PHE A 192 -2.19 14.16 -1.11
N THR A 193 -1.86 15.43 -0.89
CA THR A 193 -2.78 16.54 -1.17
C THR A 193 -3.19 16.57 -2.64
N ARG A 194 -2.23 16.44 -3.56
CA ARG A 194 -2.51 16.48 -5.00
C ARG A 194 -3.35 15.31 -5.49
N CYS A 195 -3.11 14.09 -5.00
CA CYS A 195 -3.67 12.87 -5.60
C CYS A 195 -4.78 12.22 -4.76
N PHE A 196 -4.81 12.43 -3.44
CA PHE A 196 -5.74 11.76 -2.53
C PHE A 196 -6.73 12.74 -1.91
N GLN A 197 -6.27 13.93 -1.51
CA GLN A 197 -7.17 14.92 -0.93
C GLN A 197 -8.20 15.41 -1.97
N VAL A 198 -7.79 15.55 -3.23
CA VAL A 198 -8.71 15.84 -4.34
C VAL A 198 -9.79 14.76 -4.51
N VAL A 199 -9.47 13.48 -4.28
CA VAL A 199 -10.46 12.40 -4.30
C VAL A 199 -11.42 12.51 -3.13
N LEU A 200 -10.91 12.86 -1.95
CA LEU A 200 -11.72 12.95 -0.73
C LEU A 200 -12.62 14.18 -0.67
N GLN A 201 -12.17 15.32 -1.22
CA GLN A 201 -12.78 16.63 -0.99
C GLN A 201 -13.08 17.40 -2.29
N GLY A 202 -12.60 16.92 -3.44
CA GLY A 202 -12.61 17.69 -4.68
C GLY A 202 -11.42 18.64 -4.79
N SER A 203 -11.19 19.23 -5.97
CA SER A 203 -10.19 20.29 -6.10
C SER A 203 -10.77 21.63 -5.63
N GLU A 204 -10.08 22.29 -4.71
CA GLU A 204 -10.31 23.70 -4.36
C GLU A 204 -9.61 24.61 -5.39
N ASP A 205 -9.78 24.35 -6.70
CA ASP A 205 -9.31 25.27 -7.73
C ASP A 205 -10.26 26.47 -7.83
N GLY A 206 -10.41 27.17 -6.70
CA GLY A 206 -10.96 28.51 -6.63
C GLY A 206 -9.88 29.49 -7.01
N ASP A 207 -9.80 29.78 -8.31
CA ASP A 207 -9.15 30.97 -8.85
C ASP A 207 -9.46 32.17 -7.93
N GLY A 208 -8.41 32.81 -7.41
CA GLY A 208 -8.43 33.80 -6.34
C GLY A 208 -9.10 35.13 -6.69
N ASN A 209 -10.06 35.13 -7.60
CA ASN A 209 -10.90 36.27 -7.92
C ASN A 209 -12.12 36.27 -6.97
N GLU A 210 -11.95 36.95 -5.84
CA GLU A 210 -12.91 36.99 -4.73
C GLU A 210 -14.21 37.78 -5.01
N GLU A 211 -14.39 38.39 -6.18
CA GLU A 211 -15.52 39.30 -6.43
C GLU A 211 -16.85 38.62 -6.82
N HIS A 212 -16.89 37.29 -6.98
CA HIS A 212 -18.14 36.55 -7.27
C HIS A 212 -18.35 35.37 -6.31
N LYS A 213 -18.36 35.66 -5.00
CA LYS A 213 -18.50 34.66 -3.93
C LYS A 213 -19.94 34.32 -3.50
N GLU A 214 -20.98 34.83 -4.14
CA GLU A 214 -22.37 34.56 -3.70
C GLU A 214 -23.08 33.40 -4.42
N ILE A 215 -22.46 32.74 -5.41
CA ILE A 215 -23.06 31.58 -6.13
C ILE A 215 -22.20 30.30 -6.03
N ARG A 216 -21.04 30.31 -5.37
CA ARG A 216 -20.16 29.12 -5.30
C ARG A 216 -20.34 28.33 -4.01
N ARG A 217 -21.49 27.66 -3.87
CA ARG A 217 -21.69 26.59 -2.87
C ARG A 217 -21.14 25.23 -3.33
N ASP A 218 -20.75 25.08 -4.60
CA ASP A 218 -20.47 23.79 -5.23
C ASP A 218 -19.00 23.33 -5.16
N GLY A 219 -18.12 24.05 -4.46
CA GLY A 219 -16.70 23.67 -4.33
C GLY A 219 -16.46 22.32 -3.65
N ARG A 220 -17.46 21.77 -2.94
CA ARG A 220 -17.41 20.45 -2.28
C ARG A 220 -17.86 19.30 -3.17
N GLU A 221 -18.37 19.56 -4.38
CA GLU A 221 -19.04 18.54 -5.21
C GLU A 221 -18.08 17.76 -6.12
N ASN A 222 -16.78 18.01 -6.04
CA ASN A 222 -15.79 17.41 -6.93
C ASN A 222 -15.10 16.15 -6.36
N GLY A 223 -15.44 15.72 -5.14
CA GLY A 223 -14.91 14.49 -4.54
C GLY A 223 -15.50 13.24 -5.19
N LEU A 224 -14.81 12.11 -5.09
CA LEU A 224 -15.23 10.85 -5.72
C LEU A 224 -16.63 10.40 -5.25
N GLU A 225 -16.91 10.53 -3.95
CA GLU A 225 -18.22 10.22 -3.35
C GLU A 225 -19.32 11.10 -3.95
N SER A 226 -19.10 12.42 -3.95
CA SER A 226 -20.06 13.40 -4.46
C SER A 226 -20.28 13.29 -5.97
N LEU A 227 -19.23 12.99 -6.74
CA LEU A 227 -19.36 12.74 -8.17
C LEU A 227 -20.17 11.46 -8.44
N TRP A 228 -19.94 10.40 -7.66
CA TRP A 228 -20.71 9.17 -7.78
C TRP A 228 -22.19 9.38 -7.41
N GLU A 229 -22.47 10.03 -6.28
CA GLU A 229 -23.84 10.41 -5.91
C GLU A 229 -24.51 11.30 -6.95
N GLY A 230 -23.77 12.28 -7.48
CA GLY A 230 -24.24 13.18 -8.53
C GLY A 230 -24.61 12.41 -9.79
N PHE A 231 -23.79 11.44 -10.19
CA PHE A 231 -24.10 10.53 -11.29
C PHE A 231 -25.36 9.68 -11.02
N MET A 232 -25.51 9.15 -9.81
CA MET A 232 -26.68 8.34 -9.44
C MET A 232 -28.00 9.12 -9.48
N ARG A 233 -27.98 10.44 -9.22
CA ARG A 233 -29.14 11.33 -9.28
C ARG A 233 -29.58 11.70 -10.70
N LEU A 234 -28.76 11.44 -11.72
CA LEU A 234 -29.11 11.70 -13.11
C LEU A 234 -30.25 10.78 -13.58
N GLY A 235 -31.04 11.24 -14.55
CA GLY A 235 -32.02 10.39 -15.22
C GLY A 235 -31.35 9.33 -16.09
N ASP A 236 -32.01 8.20 -16.33
CA ASP A 236 -31.42 7.06 -17.06
C ASP A 236 -30.96 7.44 -18.48
N ARG A 237 -31.75 8.28 -19.17
CA ARG A 237 -31.36 8.81 -20.48
C ARG A 237 -30.06 9.62 -20.43
N GLU A 238 -29.85 10.42 -19.39
CA GLU A 238 -28.63 11.21 -19.21
C GLU A 238 -27.44 10.32 -18.85
N LYS A 239 -27.64 9.31 -18.01
CA LYS A 239 -26.62 8.31 -17.67
C LYS A 239 -26.16 7.56 -18.93
N ARG A 240 -27.09 7.07 -19.75
CA ARG A 240 -26.79 6.40 -21.03
C ARG A 240 -26.10 7.33 -22.03
N ASP A 241 -26.56 8.58 -22.17
CA ASP A 241 -25.88 9.55 -23.05
C ASP A 241 -24.44 9.84 -22.59
N MET A 242 -24.24 9.96 -21.27
CA MET A 242 -22.92 10.20 -20.69
C MET A 242 -21.98 9.01 -20.90
N ALA A 243 -22.47 7.79 -20.68
CA ALA A 243 -21.73 6.56 -20.89
C ALA A 243 -21.39 6.34 -22.37
N GLY A 244 -22.32 6.61 -23.29
CA GLY A 244 -22.11 6.42 -24.72
C GLY A 244 -21.18 7.44 -25.37
N ARG A 245 -21.01 8.64 -24.78
CA ARG A 245 -20.15 9.69 -25.37
C ARG A 245 -18.83 9.92 -24.64
N LEU A 246 -18.73 9.57 -23.35
CA LEU A 246 -17.55 9.78 -22.49
C LEU A 246 -16.80 11.11 -22.75
N HIS A 247 -17.53 12.23 -22.79
CA HIS A 247 -16.91 13.55 -22.98
C HIS A 247 -15.98 13.86 -21.80
N GLY A 248 -14.80 14.44 -22.05
CA GLY A 248 -13.79 14.71 -21.02
C GLY A 248 -14.23 15.64 -19.87
N ARG A 249 -15.42 16.26 -19.94
CA ARG A 249 -15.99 17.07 -18.84
C ARG A 249 -17.14 16.39 -18.10
N CYS A 250 -17.54 15.19 -18.50
CA CYS A 250 -18.67 14.51 -17.86
C CYS A 250 -18.26 13.89 -16.51
N THR A 251 -19.25 13.68 -15.64
CA THR A 251 -19.06 13.17 -14.28
C THR A 251 -18.29 11.84 -14.26
N LEU A 252 -18.63 10.90 -15.16
CA LEU A 252 -17.93 9.63 -15.29
C LEU A 252 -16.45 9.79 -15.64
N MET A 253 -16.13 10.65 -16.60
CA MET A 253 -14.73 10.92 -16.97
C MET A 253 -13.95 11.55 -15.82
N ARG A 254 -14.55 12.48 -15.08
CA ARG A 254 -13.94 13.06 -13.87
C ARG A 254 -13.66 11.99 -12.81
N ILE A 255 -14.58 11.03 -12.61
CA ILE A 255 -14.35 9.88 -11.72
C ILE A 255 -13.13 9.07 -12.19
N PHE A 256 -13.04 8.73 -13.48
CA PHE A 256 -11.87 8.01 -14.02
C PHE A 256 -10.57 8.79 -13.86
N GLU A 257 -10.59 10.11 -14.05
CA GLU A 257 -9.44 10.99 -13.82
C GLU A 257 -8.97 10.95 -12.37
N LEU A 258 -9.89 11.01 -11.40
CA LEU A 258 -9.57 10.86 -9.97
C LEU A 258 -8.96 9.48 -9.66
N LEU A 259 -9.53 8.40 -10.21
CA LEU A 259 -9.01 7.04 -10.04
C LEU A 259 -7.63 6.86 -10.69
N SER A 260 -7.38 7.53 -11.80
CA SER A 260 -6.07 7.57 -12.48
C SER A 260 -5.05 8.35 -11.65
N ALA A 261 -5.42 9.51 -11.11
CA ALA A 261 -4.59 10.30 -10.20
C ALA A 261 -4.23 9.52 -8.93
N LEU A 262 -5.17 8.76 -8.35
CA LEU A 262 -4.90 7.85 -7.23
C LEU A 262 -3.88 6.77 -7.59
N ARG A 263 -3.96 6.19 -8.79
CA ARG A 263 -2.99 5.21 -9.26
C ARG A 263 -1.58 5.81 -9.29
N ALA A 264 -1.42 6.95 -9.95
CA ALA A 264 -0.13 7.63 -10.05
C ALA A 264 0.41 8.03 -8.67
N GLY A 265 -0.45 8.64 -7.84
CA GLY A 265 -0.10 9.05 -6.48
C GLY A 265 0.31 7.88 -5.58
N SER A 266 -0.34 6.72 -5.71
CA SER A 266 0.00 5.53 -4.92
C SER A 266 1.41 5.01 -5.25
N GLU A 267 1.79 5.00 -6.53
CA GLU A 267 3.14 4.59 -6.94
C GLU A 267 4.20 5.61 -6.49
N GLU A 268 3.92 6.90 -6.60
CA GLU A 268 4.81 7.96 -6.10
C GLU A 268 5.02 7.85 -4.58
N LEU A 269 3.96 7.59 -3.81
CA LEU A 269 4.07 7.41 -2.35
C LEU A 269 4.91 6.17 -2.00
N LEU A 270 4.78 5.06 -2.73
CA LEU A 270 5.61 3.88 -2.55
C LEU A 270 7.10 4.16 -2.83
N VAL A 271 7.41 4.96 -3.84
CA VAL A 271 8.78 5.39 -4.14
C VAL A 271 9.33 6.27 -3.02
N LEU A 272 8.54 7.20 -2.49
CA LEU A 272 8.95 8.05 -1.37
C LEU A 272 9.16 7.25 -0.09
N ASP A 273 8.30 6.28 0.20
CA ASP A 273 8.47 5.34 1.32
C ASP A 273 9.78 4.55 1.18
N PHE A 274 10.08 4.09 -0.04
CA PHE A 274 11.36 3.45 -0.32
C PHE A 274 12.56 4.40 -0.11
N LYS A 275 12.47 5.67 -0.55
CA LYS A 275 13.54 6.66 -0.32
C LYS A 275 13.80 6.91 1.17
N ILE A 276 12.74 7.07 1.97
CA ILE A 276 12.85 7.21 3.44
C ILE A 276 13.57 6.00 4.02
N SER A 277 13.18 4.80 3.56
CA SER A 277 13.79 3.53 3.97
C SER A 277 15.28 3.45 3.67
N THR A 278 15.64 3.74 2.42
CA THR A 278 17.03 3.72 1.97
C THR A 278 17.86 4.75 2.72
N ARG A 279 17.31 5.93 3.02
CA ARG A 279 18.01 6.97 3.75
C ARG A 279 18.32 6.53 5.18
N LEU A 280 17.32 6.00 5.89
CA LEU A 280 17.49 5.43 7.23
C LEU A 280 18.52 4.29 7.22
N GLN A 281 18.40 3.33 6.29
CA GLN A 281 19.29 2.18 6.22
C GLN A 281 20.75 2.59 5.89
N LYS A 282 20.95 3.55 4.99
CA LYS A 282 22.28 4.06 4.61
C LYS A 282 23.02 4.64 5.82
N ASP A 283 22.31 5.40 6.65
CA ASP A 283 22.92 6.06 7.80
C ASP A 283 22.87 5.20 9.07
N PHE A 284 22.11 4.10 9.06
CA PHE A 284 21.88 3.24 10.22
C PHE A 284 23.19 2.75 10.85
N GLU A 285 24.04 2.10 10.06
CA GLU A 285 25.30 1.55 10.55
C GLU A 285 26.30 2.66 10.92
N SER A 286 26.35 3.75 10.14
CA SER A 286 27.26 4.86 10.45
C SER A 286 26.90 5.54 11.77
N VAL A 287 25.61 5.80 12.02
CA VAL A 287 25.13 6.36 13.29
C VAL A 287 25.33 5.37 14.43
N LEU A 288 25.09 4.08 14.20
CA LEU A 288 25.26 3.04 15.22
C LEU A 288 26.72 2.88 15.65
N VAL A 289 27.67 2.92 14.71
CA VAL A 289 29.11 2.86 15.02
C VAL A 289 29.51 4.06 15.88
N GLU A 290 29.11 5.26 15.48
CA GLU A 290 29.44 6.49 16.22
C GLU A 290 28.80 6.52 17.61
N LEU A 291 27.58 5.99 17.74
CA LEU A 291 26.92 5.80 19.04
C LEU A 291 27.70 4.80 19.92
N ARG A 292 28.17 3.67 19.37
CA ARG A 292 28.95 2.68 20.14
C ARG A 292 30.34 3.18 20.52
N GLU A 293 31.01 3.90 19.65
CA GLU A 293 32.30 4.53 19.94
C GLU A 293 32.14 5.56 21.05
N PHE A 294 31.06 6.34 21.01
CA PHE A 294 30.67 7.22 22.11
C PHE A 294 30.43 6.45 23.42
N ASP A 295 29.75 5.30 23.38
CA ASP A 295 29.49 4.44 24.53
C ASP A 295 30.79 3.87 25.14
N GLY A 296 31.77 3.54 24.29
CA GLY A 296 33.04 2.92 24.68
C GLY A 296 34.11 3.89 25.22
N VAL A 297 34.07 5.18 24.84
CA VAL A 297 35.06 6.18 25.25
C VAL A 297 34.95 6.57 26.74
N GLY A 298 33.89 6.15 27.44
CA GLY A 298 33.72 6.36 28.89
C GLY A 298 34.43 5.35 29.80
N GLY A 299 35.10 4.32 29.26
CA GLY A 299 35.59 3.15 30.03
C GLY A 299 37.06 3.16 30.50
N GLY A 300 37.81 4.24 30.26
CA GLY A 300 39.24 4.31 30.58
C GLY A 300 39.58 5.30 31.69
N GLY A 301 39.43 4.88 32.95
CA GLY A 301 40.07 5.56 34.09
C GLY A 301 39.15 5.89 35.26
N GLY A 302 39.24 5.08 36.32
CA GLY A 302 39.08 5.51 37.70
C GLY A 302 37.67 5.87 38.17
N GLY A 303 36.93 4.86 38.66
CA GLY A 303 36.07 5.01 39.84
C GLY A 303 34.89 5.98 39.73
N ASP A 304 33.89 5.68 38.88
CA ASP A 304 32.50 6.05 39.19
C ASP A 304 31.53 5.23 38.32
N ALA A 305 31.04 4.10 38.86
CA ALA A 305 30.19 3.13 38.16
C ALA A 305 28.78 3.65 37.82
N VAL A 306 28.47 4.92 38.09
CA VAL A 306 27.12 5.50 37.96
C VAL A 306 26.88 6.16 36.59
N LYS A 307 27.92 6.41 35.78
CA LYS A 307 27.78 7.09 34.47
C LYS A 307 27.72 6.16 33.24
N LYS A 308 27.47 4.87 33.45
CA LYS A 308 27.41 3.85 32.37
C LYS A 308 26.10 3.86 31.55
N GLY A 309 25.08 4.63 31.96
CA GLY A 309 23.72 4.45 31.43
C GLY A 309 23.28 5.29 30.23
N ILE A 310 23.94 6.41 29.90
CA ILE A 310 23.38 7.36 28.91
C ILE A 310 23.67 6.95 27.47
N GLY A 311 24.89 6.48 27.20
CA GLY A 311 25.30 6.07 25.85
C GLY A 311 24.66 4.75 25.40
N GLU A 312 24.76 3.70 26.23
CA GLU A 312 24.15 2.39 25.98
C GLU A 312 22.63 2.51 25.73
N SER A 313 21.98 3.52 26.33
CA SER A 313 20.57 3.84 26.08
C SER A 313 20.32 4.36 24.66
N ALA A 314 21.15 5.28 24.15
CA ALA A 314 20.96 5.87 22.82
C ALA A 314 21.24 4.88 21.68
N SER A 315 22.30 4.06 21.79
CA SER A 315 22.60 3.02 20.80
C SER A 315 21.53 1.91 20.79
N MET A 316 20.95 1.57 21.94
CA MET A 316 19.82 0.66 22.03
C MET A 316 18.54 1.28 21.44
N GLN A 317 18.22 2.53 21.77
CA GLN A 317 17.09 3.26 21.19
C GLN A 317 17.18 3.33 19.66
N TRP A 318 18.37 3.55 19.10
CA TRP A 318 18.61 3.52 17.66
C TRP A 318 18.29 2.15 17.03
N ARG A 319 18.71 1.05 17.68
CA ARG A 319 18.37 -0.31 17.23
C ARG A 319 16.87 -0.58 17.29
N VAL A 320 16.22 -0.22 18.39
CA VAL A 320 14.77 -0.35 18.55
C VAL A 320 14.04 0.42 17.46
N LEU A 321 14.48 1.65 17.18
CA LEU A 321 13.92 2.47 16.10
C LEU A 321 14.03 1.76 14.75
N GLY A 322 15.18 1.17 14.42
CA GLY A 322 15.34 0.39 13.18
C GLY A 322 14.36 -0.78 13.05
N ILE A 323 14.12 -1.52 14.14
CA ILE A 323 13.17 -2.64 14.15
C ILE A 323 11.72 -2.14 14.03
N VAL A 324 11.36 -1.14 14.83
CA VAL A 324 10.00 -0.61 14.90
C VAL A 324 9.62 0.09 13.60
N GLU A 325 10.55 0.82 12.99
CA GLU A 325 10.36 1.46 11.69
C GLU A 325 10.10 0.44 10.59
N GLY A 326 10.85 -0.67 10.56
CA GLY A 326 10.61 -1.75 9.61
C GLY A 326 9.19 -2.30 9.69
N LYS A 327 8.66 -2.51 10.90
CA LYS A 327 7.28 -2.97 11.14
C LYS A 327 6.23 -1.92 10.72
N ARG A 328 6.40 -0.66 11.18
CA ARG A 328 5.49 0.44 10.84
C ARG A 328 5.37 0.62 9.32
N ARG A 329 6.48 0.44 8.61
CA ARG A 329 6.55 0.52 7.15
C ARG A 329 5.85 -0.63 6.45
N GLU A 330 5.99 -1.86 6.94
CA GLU A 330 5.29 -3.02 6.39
C GLU A 330 3.77 -2.84 6.49
N GLU A 331 3.29 -2.36 7.64
CA GLU A 331 1.88 -2.02 7.83
C GLU A 331 1.42 -0.91 6.86
N LEU A 332 2.22 0.16 6.72
CA LEU A 332 1.87 1.25 5.80
C LEU A 332 1.85 0.78 4.34
N ARG A 333 2.76 -0.13 3.97
CA ARG A 333 2.79 -0.76 2.65
C ARG A 333 1.52 -1.59 2.40
N ALA A 334 1.07 -2.37 3.39
CA ALA A 334 -0.17 -3.13 3.26
C ALA A 334 -1.36 -2.19 3.00
N ARG A 335 -1.47 -1.10 3.77
CA ARG A 335 -2.55 -0.13 3.63
C ARG A 335 -2.59 0.58 2.27
N ILE A 336 -1.44 0.96 1.71
CA ILE A 336 -1.43 1.58 0.36
C ILE A 336 -1.77 0.56 -0.74
N GLU A 337 -1.40 -0.70 -0.57
CA GLU A 337 -1.83 -1.77 -1.48
C GLU A 337 -3.34 -2.02 -1.42
N ASP A 338 -3.97 -1.86 -0.25
CA ASP A 338 -5.43 -1.90 -0.13
C ASP A 338 -6.09 -0.76 -0.91
N VAL A 339 -5.55 0.47 -0.86
CA VAL A 339 -6.02 1.57 -1.70
C VAL A 339 -5.87 1.23 -3.18
N LYS A 340 -4.71 0.72 -3.60
CA LYS A 340 -4.45 0.34 -4.99
C LYS A 340 -5.44 -0.71 -5.49
N ARG A 341 -5.73 -1.72 -4.67
CA ARG A 341 -6.69 -2.79 -4.96
C ARG A 341 -8.12 -2.26 -5.00
N GLY A 342 -8.52 -1.47 -4.01
CA GLY A 342 -9.85 -0.83 -3.95
C GLY A 342 -10.12 0.02 -5.19
N ARG A 343 -9.17 0.87 -5.56
CA ARG A 343 -9.25 1.68 -6.80
C ARG A 343 -9.37 0.82 -8.05
N GLY A 344 -8.65 -0.31 -8.13
CA GLY A 344 -8.77 -1.25 -9.23
C GLY A 344 -10.17 -1.86 -9.32
N ARG A 345 -10.75 -2.28 -8.19
CA ARG A 345 -12.13 -2.82 -8.13
C ARG A 345 -13.16 -1.80 -8.57
N VAL A 346 -13.08 -0.57 -8.05
CA VAL A 346 -13.98 0.54 -8.46
C VAL A 346 -13.86 0.78 -9.96
N SER A 347 -12.64 0.82 -10.51
CA SER A 347 -12.43 1.09 -11.94
C SER A 347 -13.07 0.01 -12.82
N VAL A 348 -12.92 -1.27 -12.44
CA VAL A 348 -13.50 -2.40 -13.20
C VAL A 348 -15.03 -2.40 -13.12
N ALA A 349 -15.59 -2.24 -11.93
CA ALA A 349 -17.04 -2.21 -11.75
C ALA A 349 -17.67 -1.00 -12.47
N LEU A 350 -16.99 0.15 -12.45
CA LEU A 350 -17.45 1.34 -13.18
C LEU A 350 -17.43 1.14 -14.71
N LEU A 351 -16.45 0.40 -15.23
CA LEU A 351 -16.43 0.05 -16.66
C LEU A 351 -17.60 -0.85 -17.03
N GLY A 352 -17.96 -1.83 -16.21
CA GLY A 352 -19.15 -2.67 -16.42
C GLY A 352 -20.43 -1.84 -16.50
N VAL A 353 -20.62 -0.90 -15.56
CA VAL A 353 -21.76 0.04 -15.60
C VAL A 353 -21.76 0.90 -16.87
N VAL A 354 -20.60 1.38 -17.31
CA VAL A 354 -20.49 2.19 -18.55
C VAL A 354 -20.82 1.36 -19.79
N GLU A 355 -20.33 0.13 -19.86
CA GLU A 355 -20.62 -0.81 -20.95
C GLU A 355 -22.12 -1.15 -20.99
N GLY A 356 -22.72 -1.54 -19.86
CA GLY A 356 -24.15 -1.83 -19.78
C GLY A 356 -25.04 -0.64 -20.15
N LEU A 357 -24.67 0.58 -19.74
CA LEU A 357 -25.38 1.80 -20.13
C LEU A 357 -25.22 2.17 -21.62
N ALA A 358 -24.14 1.74 -22.27
CA ALA A 358 -23.87 2.07 -23.67
C ALA A 358 -24.53 1.07 -24.64
N GLU A 359 -24.59 -0.22 -24.30
CA GLU A 359 -25.12 -1.29 -25.15
C GLU A 359 -26.62 -1.12 -25.47
N ASP A 360 -27.41 -0.57 -24.54
CA ASP A 360 -28.84 -0.32 -24.76
C ASP A 360 -29.11 0.69 -25.88
N ARG A 361 -28.12 1.55 -26.19
CA ARG A 361 -28.28 2.61 -27.19
C ARG A 361 -28.33 2.08 -28.62
N ASP A 362 -27.68 0.95 -28.86
CA ASP A 362 -27.63 0.30 -30.16
C ASP A 362 -28.92 -0.50 -30.45
N SER A 363 -29.79 -0.67 -29.45
CA SER A 363 -31.08 -1.38 -29.59
C SER A 363 -32.27 -0.49 -29.97
N GLU A 364 -32.10 0.84 -29.93
CA GLU A 364 -33.16 1.83 -30.25
C GLU A 364 -33.10 2.37 -31.70
N PHE A 365 -32.14 1.90 -32.52
CA PHE A 365 -31.99 2.22 -33.94
C PHE A 365 -32.06 0.96 -34.79
#